data_AF-A0A1J7C4I6-F1
#
_entry.id   AF-A0A1J7C4I6-F1
#
_cell.length_a   1.000
_cell.length_b   1.000
_cell.length_c   1.000
_cell.angle_alpha   90.00
_cell.angle_beta   90.00
_cell.angle_gamma   90.00
#
_symmetry.space_group_name_H-M   'P 1'
#
loop_
_entity.id
_entity.type
_entity.pdbx_description
1 polymer ?
#
loop_
_entity_poly.entity_id
_entity_poly.type
_entity_poly.pdbx_seq_one_letter_code
_entity_poly.pdbx_strand_id
1 'polypeptide(L)'
;MAVALPPLNMALAHHLVLQGLKKGALRNNRPLYPLDTAALSQLLVQVSDFVVDCPEIIALNIHPLLACGSNMTALDVSLHLSEYHGDAGARLAIRPYPRQLESVVTLNNGQRCLFQPILPEDEPLLKAFIGQVTREDLYYRYFSEISEFTHEDLAYMTQIDYDREMAFVAVTQQQEREVIIGVTRVIADPDNTDAEFAVLVRSDLKKLGLGRMLLEKMIDYARAHGLQRLTAITMPNNRGMITLAHKLGFTVDIQLQDGIVALALALEPSTESIAPIAGKDSPGKLKHAHKQQK
;
A
#
# COMPACT_ATOMS: atom_id res chain seq x y z
N MET A 1 17.68 -20.15 -18.23
CA MET A 1 17.21 -19.82 -16.87
C MET A 1 16.57 -18.44 -16.86
N ALA A 2 15.35 -18.34 -16.33
CA ALA A 2 14.63 -17.09 -16.08
C ALA A 2 14.44 -16.99 -14.56
N VAL A 3 14.64 -15.81 -13.98
CA VAL A 3 14.66 -15.60 -12.52
C VAL A 3 13.89 -14.33 -12.21
N ALA A 4 13.11 -14.35 -11.14
CA ALA A 4 12.44 -13.19 -10.56
C ALA A 4 12.39 -13.34 -9.04
N LEU A 5 12.17 -12.25 -8.34
CA LEU A 5 11.97 -12.22 -6.89
C LEU A 5 10.47 -12.11 -6.58
N PRO A 6 9.93 -12.88 -5.62
CA PRO A 6 8.61 -12.63 -5.06
C PRO A 6 8.54 -11.25 -4.37
N PRO A 7 7.36 -10.61 -4.29
CA PRO A 7 6.08 -11.02 -4.87
C PRO A 7 5.99 -10.79 -6.38
N LEU A 8 5.32 -11.69 -7.10
CA LEU A 8 5.05 -11.57 -8.53
C LEU A 8 3.63 -11.04 -8.76
N ASN A 9 3.51 -9.99 -9.57
CA ASN A 9 2.23 -9.61 -10.18
C ASN A 9 2.08 -10.22 -11.58
N MET A 10 0.90 -10.06 -12.20
CA MET A 10 0.63 -10.64 -13.52
C MET A 10 1.60 -10.15 -14.61
N ALA A 11 2.05 -8.90 -14.56
CA ALA A 11 2.99 -8.36 -15.54
C ALA A 11 4.39 -9.01 -15.41
N LEU A 12 4.91 -9.10 -14.18
CA LEU A 12 6.20 -9.74 -13.88
C LEU A 12 6.17 -11.24 -14.22
N ALA A 13 5.09 -11.93 -13.85
CA ALA A 13 4.89 -13.35 -14.16
C ALA A 13 4.83 -13.60 -15.68
N HIS A 14 4.07 -12.78 -16.41
CA HIS A 14 3.98 -12.89 -17.87
C HIS A 14 5.34 -12.66 -18.54
N HIS A 15 6.09 -11.65 -18.10
CA HIS A 15 7.43 -11.40 -18.60
C HIS A 15 8.39 -12.58 -18.30
N LEU A 16 8.28 -13.20 -17.12
CA LEU A 16 9.08 -14.38 -16.75
C LEU A 16 8.79 -15.58 -17.67
N VAL A 17 7.51 -15.83 -17.98
CA VAL A 17 7.09 -16.88 -18.93
C VAL A 17 7.67 -16.64 -20.32
N LEU A 18 7.55 -15.41 -20.85
CA LEU A 18 8.09 -15.06 -22.16
C LEU A 18 9.62 -15.22 -22.22
N GLN A 19 10.33 -14.83 -21.16
CA GLN A 19 11.78 -15.07 -21.07
C GLN A 19 12.13 -16.56 -21.01
N GLY A 20 11.33 -17.36 -20.28
CA GLY A 20 11.47 -18.81 -20.20
C GLY A 20 11.33 -19.49 -21.56
N LEU A 21 10.33 -19.08 -22.36
CA LEU A 21 10.12 -19.53 -23.73
C LEU A 21 11.31 -19.15 -24.62
N LYS A 22 11.73 -17.88 -24.61
CA LYS A 22 12.83 -17.37 -25.44
C LYS A 22 14.17 -18.08 -25.16
N LYS A 23 14.42 -18.43 -23.90
CA LYS A 23 15.66 -19.09 -23.46
C LYS A 23 15.61 -20.63 -23.57
N GLY A 24 14.52 -21.19 -24.12
CA GLY A 24 14.34 -22.65 -24.25
C GLY A 24 14.22 -23.39 -22.91
N ALA A 25 13.91 -22.69 -21.82
CA ALA A 25 13.72 -23.29 -20.50
C ALA A 25 12.40 -24.08 -20.41
N LEU A 26 11.41 -23.70 -21.22
CA LEU A 26 10.14 -24.40 -21.37
C LEU A 26 10.22 -25.32 -22.59
N ARG A 27 10.12 -26.63 -22.35
CA ARG A 27 10.17 -27.65 -23.41
C ARG A 27 8.83 -27.68 -24.15
N ASN A 28 8.80 -27.12 -25.34
CA ASN A 28 7.61 -27.12 -26.21
C ASN A 28 7.68 -28.28 -27.23
N ASN A 29 7.49 -29.51 -26.75
CA ASN A 29 7.46 -30.70 -27.61
C ASN A 29 6.10 -30.79 -28.33
N ARG A 30 5.94 -30.05 -29.44
CA ARG A 30 4.77 -30.09 -30.36
C ARG A 30 3.46 -30.57 -29.70
N PRO A 31 2.92 -29.82 -28.74
CA PRO A 31 1.76 -30.27 -28.00
C PRO A 31 0.50 -30.18 -28.89
N LEU A 32 -0.47 -31.07 -28.65
CA LEU A 32 -1.80 -31.00 -29.28
C LEU A 32 -2.54 -29.70 -28.93
N TYR A 33 -2.18 -29.08 -27.79
CA TYR A 33 -2.69 -27.80 -27.32
C TYR A 33 -1.51 -26.88 -26.97
N PRO A 34 -1.43 -25.65 -27.52
CA PRO A 34 -0.36 -24.72 -27.19
C PRO A 34 -0.40 -24.34 -25.70
N LEU A 35 0.75 -23.98 -25.15
CA LEU A 35 0.84 -23.43 -23.79
C LEU A 35 0.02 -22.14 -23.69
N ASP A 36 -0.91 -22.10 -22.73
CA ASP A 36 -1.55 -20.86 -22.32
C ASP A 36 -0.61 -20.08 -21.39
N THR A 37 -0.03 -18.99 -21.89
CA THR A 37 0.90 -18.16 -21.13
C THR A 37 0.21 -17.40 -20.01
N ALA A 38 -1.08 -17.07 -20.15
CA ALA A 38 -1.84 -16.40 -19.11
C ALA A 38 -2.10 -17.34 -17.93
N ALA A 39 -2.50 -18.58 -18.21
CA ALA A 39 -2.70 -19.60 -17.18
C ALA A 39 -1.40 -19.92 -16.41
N LEU A 40 -0.27 -20.04 -17.12
CA LEU A 40 1.03 -20.24 -16.46
C LEU A 40 1.46 -19.02 -15.63
N SER A 41 1.19 -17.80 -16.11
CA SER A 41 1.44 -16.58 -15.34
C SER A 41 0.62 -16.54 -14.05
N GLN A 42 -0.65 -16.92 -14.13
CA GLN A 42 -1.54 -16.99 -12.96
C GLN A 42 -1.04 -18.02 -11.93
N LEU A 43 -0.59 -19.19 -12.38
CA LEU A 43 0.02 -20.19 -11.48
C LEU A 43 1.27 -19.62 -10.79
N LEU A 44 2.13 -18.91 -11.51
CA LEU A 44 3.33 -18.29 -10.92
C LEU A 44 2.99 -17.22 -9.88
N VAL A 45 1.94 -16.42 -10.11
CA VAL A 45 1.42 -15.48 -9.11
C VAL A 45 0.89 -16.23 -7.88
N GLN A 46 0.10 -17.30 -8.07
CA GLN A 46 -0.40 -18.11 -6.94
C GLN A 46 0.73 -18.76 -6.14
N VAL A 47 1.77 -19.27 -6.80
CA VAL A 47 2.95 -19.82 -6.14
C VAL A 47 3.71 -18.73 -5.38
N SER A 48 3.81 -17.54 -5.97
CA SER A 48 4.43 -16.40 -5.31
C SER A 48 3.66 -16.00 -4.05
N ASP A 49 2.34 -15.82 -4.13
CA ASP A 49 1.47 -15.51 -2.99
C ASP A 49 1.62 -16.59 -1.90
N PHE A 50 1.57 -17.88 -2.28
CA PHE A 50 1.74 -18.99 -1.34
C PHE A 50 3.09 -18.98 -0.61
N VAL A 51 4.19 -18.76 -1.34
CA VAL A 51 5.51 -18.68 -0.72
C VAL A 51 5.61 -17.45 0.17
N VAL A 52 5.03 -16.31 -0.22
CA VAL A 52 5.00 -15.07 0.55
C VAL A 52 4.25 -15.26 1.88
N ASP A 53 3.07 -15.86 1.83
CA ASP A 53 2.17 -16.07 2.97
C ASP A 53 2.68 -17.11 3.97
N CYS A 54 3.56 -18.02 3.55
CA CYS A 54 4.14 -19.08 4.39
C CYS A 54 5.66 -18.89 4.56
N PRO A 55 6.13 -18.07 5.52
CA PRO A 55 7.55 -17.77 5.71
C PRO A 55 8.39 -18.99 6.11
N GLU A 56 7.78 -20.07 6.61
CA GLU A 56 8.42 -21.33 6.93
C GLU A 56 8.97 -22.04 5.67
N ILE A 57 8.46 -21.69 4.48
CA ILE A 57 8.90 -22.25 3.21
C ILE A 57 10.24 -21.64 2.80
N ILE A 58 11.31 -22.44 2.93
CA ILE A 58 12.65 -22.05 2.49
C ILE A 58 12.94 -22.48 1.04
N ALA A 59 12.27 -23.53 0.55
CA ALA A 59 12.35 -23.95 -0.84
C ALA A 59 11.08 -24.69 -1.28
N LEU A 60 10.59 -24.36 -2.47
CA LEU A 60 9.53 -25.06 -3.18
C LEU A 60 10.05 -25.43 -4.57
N ASN A 61 10.01 -26.72 -4.90
CA ASN A 61 10.39 -27.22 -6.21
C ASN A 61 9.23 -27.99 -6.84
N ILE A 62 8.79 -27.52 -8.00
CA ILE A 62 7.75 -28.16 -8.81
C ILE A 62 8.44 -28.69 -10.07
N HIS A 63 8.70 -30.00 -10.11
CA HIS A 63 9.39 -30.60 -11.24
C HIS A 63 9.08 -32.09 -11.39
N PRO A 64 8.38 -32.53 -12.46
CA PRO A 64 7.95 -31.75 -13.62
C PRO A 64 6.56 -31.10 -13.47
N LEU A 65 6.40 -29.91 -14.05
CA LEU A 65 5.11 -29.26 -14.29
C LEU A 65 4.71 -29.49 -15.76
N LEU A 66 3.59 -30.17 -15.96
CA LEU A 66 3.00 -30.38 -17.29
C LEU A 66 1.97 -29.28 -17.56
N ALA A 67 2.00 -28.75 -18.79
CA ALA A 67 1.06 -27.73 -19.25
C ALA A 67 0.36 -28.21 -20.53
N CYS A 68 -0.97 -28.19 -20.54
CA CYS A 68 -1.79 -28.55 -21.68
C CYS A 68 -2.93 -27.52 -21.84
N GLY A 69 -2.76 -26.56 -22.75
CA GLY A 69 -3.63 -25.39 -22.79
C GLY A 69 -3.54 -24.60 -21.48
N SER A 70 -4.69 -24.35 -20.86
CA SER A 70 -4.83 -23.72 -19.54
C SER A 70 -4.68 -24.68 -18.36
N ASN A 71 -4.66 -25.99 -18.60
CA ASN A 71 -4.53 -26.98 -17.54
C ASN A 71 -3.06 -27.19 -17.18
N MET A 72 -2.74 -26.96 -15.91
CA MET A 72 -1.42 -27.17 -15.33
C MET A 72 -1.48 -28.35 -14.36
N THR A 73 -0.54 -29.29 -14.47
CA THR A 73 -0.47 -30.48 -13.61
C THR A 73 0.94 -30.63 -13.07
N ALA A 74 1.10 -30.47 -11.76
CA ALA A 74 2.34 -30.79 -11.08
C ALA A 74 2.42 -32.31 -10.84
N LEU A 75 3.43 -32.97 -11.40
CA LEU A 75 3.63 -34.41 -11.19
C LEU A 75 4.42 -34.71 -9.93
N ASP A 76 5.33 -33.81 -9.57
CA ASP A 76 6.12 -33.90 -8.35
C ASP A 76 6.33 -32.50 -7.77
N VAL A 77 6.20 -32.41 -6.45
CA VAL A 77 6.30 -31.20 -5.66
C VAL A 77 7.05 -31.54 -4.38
N SER A 78 8.19 -30.89 -4.18
CA SER A 78 8.96 -30.98 -2.94
C SER A 78 8.99 -29.63 -2.23
N LEU A 79 8.80 -29.66 -0.91
CA LEU A 79 8.74 -28.50 -0.04
C LEU A 79 9.72 -28.69 1.11
N HIS A 80 10.58 -27.70 1.34
CA HIS A 80 11.45 -27.66 2.51
C HIS A 80 10.97 -26.57 3.46
N LEU A 81 10.78 -26.96 4.71
CA LEU A 81 10.27 -26.11 5.78
C LEU A 81 11.34 -25.91 6.86
N SER A 82 11.36 -24.73 7.47
CA SER A 82 12.13 -24.41 8.67
C SER A 82 11.25 -23.60 9.62
N GLU A 83 11.49 -23.72 10.93
CA GLU A 83 10.89 -22.80 11.90
C GLU A 83 11.26 -21.36 11.54
N TYR A 84 10.26 -20.48 11.59
CA TYR A 84 10.42 -19.07 11.32
C TYR A 84 9.86 -18.26 12.49
N HIS A 85 10.66 -17.33 13.01
CA HIS A 85 10.28 -16.41 14.06
C HIS A 85 10.55 -14.98 13.59
N GLY A 86 9.53 -14.12 13.58
CA GLY A 86 9.63 -12.72 13.17
C GLY A 86 8.57 -12.30 12.15
N ASP A 87 8.77 -11.13 11.55
CA ASP A 87 7.89 -10.59 10.51
C ASP A 87 8.17 -11.27 9.14
N ALA A 88 7.20 -12.03 8.65
CA ALA A 88 7.25 -12.72 7.36
C ALA A 88 7.58 -11.79 6.17
N GLY A 89 7.19 -10.51 6.26
CA GLY A 89 7.46 -9.50 5.24
C GLY A 89 8.91 -9.01 5.21
N ALA A 90 9.64 -9.06 6.34
CA ALA A 90 10.99 -8.52 6.47
C ALA A 90 12.06 -9.27 5.65
N ARG A 91 11.77 -10.49 5.20
CA ARG A 91 12.66 -11.27 4.33
C ARG A 91 12.55 -10.89 2.85
N LEU A 92 11.47 -10.21 2.46
CA LEU A 92 11.19 -9.87 1.07
C LEU A 92 11.88 -8.55 0.72
N ALA A 93 12.49 -8.48 -0.47
CA ALA A 93 13.09 -7.24 -0.95
C ALA A 93 12.04 -6.17 -1.30
N ILE A 94 10.80 -6.60 -1.55
CA ILE A 94 9.63 -5.76 -1.83
C ILE A 94 8.48 -6.33 -1.01
N ARG A 95 7.80 -5.51 -0.21
CA ARG A 95 6.63 -5.98 0.55
C ARG A 95 5.45 -6.28 -0.40
N PRO A 96 4.77 -7.42 -0.19
CA PRO A 96 3.58 -7.77 -0.96
C PRO A 96 2.41 -6.87 -0.61
N TYR A 97 1.42 -6.86 -1.50
CA TYR A 97 0.16 -6.19 -1.25
C TYR A 97 -0.50 -6.74 0.04
N PRO A 98 -0.76 -5.92 1.06
CA PRO A 98 -1.22 -6.40 2.35
C PRO A 98 -2.74 -6.61 2.38
N ARG A 99 -3.22 -7.71 1.77
CA ARG A 99 -4.65 -8.07 1.70
C ARG A 99 -5.35 -8.10 3.06
N GLN A 100 -4.64 -8.48 4.11
CA GLN A 100 -5.17 -8.49 5.49
C GLN A 100 -5.61 -7.11 5.99
N LEU A 101 -5.14 -6.03 5.36
CA LEU A 101 -5.53 -4.67 5.68
C LEU A 101 -6.80 -4.23 4.92
N GLU A 102 -7.41 -5.07 4.09
CA GLU A 102 -8.70 -4.77 3.49
C GLU A 102 -9.84 -4.87 4.50
N SER A 103 -10.82 -3.96 4.43
CA SER A 103 -12.00 -4.03 5.28
C SER A 103 -13.22 -3.41 4.62
N VAL A 104 -14.36 -4.10 4.67
CA VAL A 104 -15.64 -3.54 4.24
C VAL A 104 -16.23 -2.71 5.37
N VAL A 105 -16.64 -1.49 5.06
CA VAL A 105 -17.29 -0.59 6.02
C VAL A 105 -18.61 -0.05 5.47
N THR A 106 -19.50 0.35 6.37
CA THR A 106 -20.81 0.92 6.03
C THR A 106 -20.86 2.38 6.46
N LEU A 107 -21.12 3.27 5.50
CA LEU A 107 -21.27 4.70 5.72
C LEU A 107 -22.59 5.02 6.45
N ASN A 108 -22.72 6.24 6.99
CA ASN A 108 -23.91 6.65 7.74
C ASN A 108 -25.22 6.62 6.91
N ASN A 109 -25.13 6.66 5.58
CA ASN A 109 -26.27 6.55 4.66
C ASN A 109 -26.61 5.08 4.30
N GLY A 110 -25.93 4.10 4.90
CA GLY A 110 -26.09 2.67 4.61
C GLY A 110 -25.29 2.16 3.41
N GLN A 111 -24.60 3.03 2.68
CA GLN A 111 -23.77 2.63 1.54
C GLN A 111 -22.54 1.85 2.02
N ARG A 112 -22.25 0.72 1.38
CA ARG A 112 -21.04 -0.07 1.66
C ARG A 112 -19.87 0.44 0.81
N CYS A 113 -18.69 0.50 1.42
CA CYS A 113 -17.43 0.74 0.72
C CYS A 113 -16.34 -0.21 1.21
N LEU A 114 -15.38 -0.48 0.34
CA LEU A 114 -14.18 -1.26 0.63
C LEU A 114 -13.05 -0.29 0.95
N PHE A 115 -12.41 -0.45 2.10
CA PHE A 115 -11.16 0.21 2.41
C PHE A 115 -10.02 -0.75 2.10
N GLN A 116 -9.16 -0.39 1.15
CA GLN A 116 -8.06 -1.23 0.71
C GLN A 116 -6.77 -0.41 0.56
N PRO A 117 -5.58 -1.00 0.77
CA PRO A 117 -4.33 -0.36 0.38
C PRO A 117 -4.34 0.02 -1.11
N ILE A 118 -3.73 1.15 -1.46
CA ILE A 118 -3.66 1.62 -2.83
C ILE A 118 -2.79 0.69 -3.68
N LEU A 119 -3.22 0.46 -4.92
CA LEU A 119 -2.52 -0.32 -5.92
C LEU A 119 -1.99 0.58 -7.04
N PRO A 120 -0.89 0.23 -7.72
CA PRO A 120 -0.45 0.91 -8.94
C PRO A 120 -1.57 1.08 -9.97
N GLU A 121 -2.42 0.05 -10.11
CA GLU A 121 -3.55 0.00 -11.03
C GLU A 121 -4.69 0.97 -10.67
N ASP A 122 -4.71 1.52 -9.45
CA ASP A 122 -5.72 2.50 -9.01
C ASP A 122 -5.51 3.88 -9.62
N GLU A 123 -4.42 4.13 -10.34
CA GLU A 123 -4.09 5.43 -10.91
C GLU A 123 -5.27 6.08 -11.68
N PRO A 124 -5.96 5.40 -12.60
CA PRO A 124 -7.08 6.00 -13.32
C PRO A 124 -8.26 6.37 -12.39
N LEU A 125 -8.51 5.56 -11.37
CA LEU A 125 -9.55 5.80 -10.36
C LEU A 125 -9.18 6.99 -9.47
N LEU A 126 -7.90 7.08 -9.08
CA LEU A 126 -7.37 8.18 -8.27
C LEU A 126 -7.44 9.50 -9.04
N LYS A 127 -7.09 9.50 -10.33
CA LYS A 127 -7.24 10.65 -11.21
C LYS A 127 -8.70 11.12 -11.30
N ALA A 128 -9.62 10.19 -11.51
CA ALA A 128 -11.05 10.48 -11.58
C ALA A 128 -11.61 11.03 -10.26
N PHE A 129 -11.12 10.51 -9.12
CA PHE A 129 -11.45 11.02 -7.79
C PHE A 129 -10.95 12.44 -7.58
N ILE A 130 -9.67 12.72 -7.84
CA ILE A 130 -9.07 14.05 -7.69
C ILE A 130 -9.80 15.08 -8.55
N GLY A 131 -10.18 14.73 -9.78
CA GLY A 131 -10.97 15.60 -10.66
C GLY A 131 -12.36 15.98 -10.12
N GLN A 132 -12.86 15.27 -9.10
CA GLN A 132 -14.14 15.56 -8.44
C GLN A 132 -13.98 16.23 -7.07
N VAL A 133 -12.73 16.43 -6.60
CA VAL A 133 -12.43 17.15 -5.36
C VAL A 133 -12.43 18.65 -5.64
N THR A 134 -12.91 19.46 -4.68
CA THR A 134 -12.92 20.91 -4.84
C THR A 134 -11.50 21.47 -4.77
N ARG A 135 -11.23 22.59 -5.47
CA ARG A 135 -9.92 23.27 -5.41
C ARG A 135 -9.53 23.64 -3.98
N GLU A 136 -10.52 24.00 -3.15
CA GLU A 136 -10.31 24.32 -1.73
C GLU A 136 -9.78 23.11 -0.95
N ASP A 137 -10.37 21.92 -1.15
CA ASP A 137 -9.91 20.70 -0.48
C ASP A 137 -8.52 20.26 -0.94
N LEU A 138 -8.21 20.42 -2.24
CA LEU A 138 -6.86 20.18 -2.75
C LEU A 138 -5.85 21.18 -2.17
N TYR A 139 -6.23 22.45 -2.07
CA TYR A 139 -5.40 23.48 -1.46
C TYR A 139 -5.12 23.16 0.02
N TYR A 140 -6.12 22.72 0.79
CA TYR A 140 -5.91 22.26 2.18
C TYR A 140 -5.00 21.03 2.28
N ARG A 141 -5.03 20.15 1.27
CA ARG A 141 -4.24 18.91 1.27
C ARG A 141 -2.77 19.13 0.90
N TYR A 142 -2.51 20.02 -0.05
CA TYR A 142 -1.19 20.19 -0.68
C TYR A 142 -0.55 21.57 -0.47
N PHE A 143 -1.23 22.46 0.27
CA PHE A 143 -0.76 23.82 0.57
C PHE A 143 -0.36 24.64 -0.68
N SER A 144 -0.93 24.29 -1.83
CA SER A 144 -0.57 24.86 -3.13
C SER A 144 -1.77 24.80 -4.08
N GLU A 145 -1.83 25.75 -5.02
CA GLU A 145 -2.82 25.71 -6.09
C GLU A 145 -2.39 24.67 -7.12
N ILE A 146 -3.02 23.49 -7.06
CA ILE A 146 -2.79 22.42 -8.03
C ILE A 146 -3.82 22.55 -9.14
N SER A 147 -3.34 22.65 -10.38
CA SER A 147 -4.19 22.72 -11.58
C SER A 147 -4.63 21.34 -12.03
N GLU A 148 -3.67 20.44 -12.26
CA GLU A 148 -3.86 19.03 -12.62
C GLU A 148 -2.65 18.21 -12.17
N PHE A 149 -2.84 16.91 -11.94
CA PHE A 149 -1.75 15.98 -11.67
C PHE A 149 -1.32 15.29 -12.97
N THR A 150 -0.01 15.19 -13.18
CA THR A 150 0.58 14.46 -14.30
C THR A 150 0.49 12.95 -14.08
N HIS A 151 0.75 12.17 -15.14
CA HIS A 151 0.88 10.71 -15.02
C HIS A 151 1.99 10.34 -14.01
N GLU A 152 3.11 11.06 -14.04
CA GLU A 152 4.23 10.83 -13.12
C GLU A 152 3.81 11.07 -11.67
N ASP A 153 3.12 12.17 -11.38
CA ASP A 153 2.63 12.46 -10.03
C ASP A 153 1.71 11.35 -9.51
N LEU A 154 0.78 10.88 -10.34
CA LEU A 154 -0.15 9.83 -9.94
C LEU A 154 0.55 8.49 -9.77
N ALA A 155 1.54 8.16 -10.61
CA ALA A 155 2.35 6.96 -10.44
C ALA A 155 3.13 6.99 -9.11
N TYR A 156 3.73 8.13 -8.73
CA TYR A 156 4.34 8.30 -7.40
C TYR A 156 3.31 8.15 -6.27
N MET A 157 2.05 8.54 -6.51
CA MET A 157 1.00 8.41 -5.51
C MET A 157 0.42 7.00 -5.41
N THR A 158 0.56 6.12 -6.40
CA THR A 158 -0.01 4.76 -6.36
C THR A 158 1.02 3.66 -6.15
N GLN A 159 2.27 3.89 -6.56
CA GLN A 159 3.37 2.94 -6.43
C GLN A 159 4.16 3.23 -5.14
N ILE A 160 3.58 2.83 -4.01
CA ILE A 160 4.15 3.10 -2.68
C ILE A 160 4.97 1.92 -2.15
N ASP A 161 5.96 2.22 -1.32
CA ASP A 161 6.64 1.22 -0.49
C ASP A 161 5.86 1.03 0.82
N TYR A 162 5.11 -0.07 0.93
CA TYR A 162 4.27 -0.39 2.08
C TYR A 162 5.02 -0.48 3.43
N ASP A 163 6.35 -0.48 3.46
CA ASP A 163 7.13 -0.41 4.70
C ASP A 163 7.24 1.01 5.25
N ARG A 164 7.38 2.01 4.38
CA ARG A 164 7.64 3.42 4.75
C ARG A 164 6.44 4.32 4.55
N GLU A 165 5.55 3.91 3.66
CA GLU A 165 4.40 4.68 3.25
C GLU A 165 3.20 3.75 3.15
N MET A 166 2.06 4.20 3.68
CA MET A 166 0.81 3.49 3.49
C MET A 166 -0.26 4.44 3.02
N ALA A 167 -1.04 4.03 2.03
CA ALA A 167 -2.22 4.75 1.61
C ALA A 167 -3.40 3.80 1.49
N PHE A 168 -4.52 4.18 2.10
CA PHE A 168 -5.79 3.49 1.96
C PHE A 168 -6.73 4.29 1.08
N VAL A 169 -7.37 3.60 0.15
CA VAL A 169 -8.45 4.13 -0.68
C VAL A 169 -9.78 3.56 -0.23
N ALA A 170 -10.81 4.40 -0.21
CA ALA A 170 -12.19 3.99 -0.02
C ALA A 170 -12.86 3.84 -1.39
N VAL A 171 -13.21 2.61 -1.75
CA VAL A 171 -13.83 2.27 -3.04
C VAL A 171 -15.28 1.89 -2.86
N THR A 172 -16.13 2.38 -3.74
CA THR A 172 -17.55 1.99 -3.82
C THR A 172 -17.91 1.68 -5.26
N GLN A 173 -18.99 0.92 -5.44
CA GLN A 173 -19.62 0.73 -6.75
C GLN A 173 -20.61 1.86 -7.02
N GLN A 174 -20.46 2.55 -8.15
CA GLN A 174 -21.41 3.52 -8.70
C GLN A 174 -21.65 3.20 -10.17
N GLN A 175 -22.91 2.99 -10.57
CA GLN A 175 -23.27 2.66 -11.95
C GLN A 175 -22.44 1.48 -12.52
N GLU A 176 -22.26 0.42 -11.72
CA GLU A 176 -21.46 -0.77 -12.06
C GLU A 176 -19.97 -0.50 -12.31
N ARG A 177 -19.44 0.62 -11.82
CA ARG A 177 -18.02 0.96 -11.87
C ARG A 177 -17.48 1.23 -10.48
N GLU A 178 -16.24 0.82 -10.27
CA GLU A 178 -15.48 1.20 -9.08
C GLU A 178 -15.13 2.67 -9.12
N VAL A 179 -15.34 3.36 -8.00
CA VAL A 179 -14.94 4.75 -7.81
C VAL A 179 -14.32 4.93 -6.45
N ILE A 180 -13.21 5.67 -6.40
CA ILE A 180 -12.62 6.12 -5.14
C ILE A 180 -13.43 7.31 -4.63
N ILE A 181 -13.74 7.29 -3.33
CA ILE A 181 -14.53 8.32 -2.63
C ILE A 181 -13.77 9.00 -1.50
N GLY A 182 -12.62 8.46 -1.11
CA GLY A 182 -11.72 9.04 -0.14
C GLY A 182 -10.38 8.33 -0.13
N VAL A 183 -9.35 9.04 0.29
CA VAL A 183 -7.98 8.55 0.40
C VAL A 183 -7.41 9.00 1.74
N THR A 184 -6.69 8.14 2.43
CA THR A 184 -5.81 8.54 3.52
C THR A 184 -4.42 7.98 3.25
N ARG A 185 -3.40 8.73 3.68
CA ARG A 185 -1.99 8.39 3.51
C ARG A 185 -1.25 8.66 4.80
N VAL A 186 -0.25 7.84 5.09
CA VAL A 186 0.76 8.05 6.11
C VAL A 186 2.14 7.83 5.52
N ILE A 187 3.10 8.68 5.89
CA ILE A 187 4.51 8.57 5.50
C ILE A 187 5.31 8.57 6.80
N ALA A 188 6.02 7.48 7.07
CA ALA A 188 6.89 7.36 8.22
C ALA A 188 8.21 8.08 8.00
N ASP A 189 8.79 8.59 9.07
CA ASP A 189 10.14 9.11 9.09
C ASP A 189 11.18 7.98 8.86
N PRO A 190 12.45 8.31 8.58
CA PRO A 190 13.47 7.29 8.36
C PRO A 190 13.71 6.34 9.54
N ASP A 191 13.37 6.78 10.76
CA ASP A 191 13.52 6.02 12.00
C ASP A 191 12.26 5.21 12.35
N ASN A 192 11.23 5.24 11.49
CA ASN A 192 9.93 4.59 11.62
C ASN A 192 9.28 4.79 13.01
N THR A 193 9.43 6.00 13.56
CA THR A 193 8.98 6.36 14.91
C THR A 193 7.81 7.34 14.84
N ASP A 194 7.99 8.41 14.06
CA ASP A 194 6.95 9.39 13.77
C ASP A 194 6.44 9.20 12.34
N ALA A 195 5.16 9.49 12.10
CA ALA A 195 4.64 9.49 10.75
C ALA A 195 3.65 10.62 10.48
N GLU A 196 3.75 11.21 9.30
CA GLU A 196 2.87 12.27 8.84
C GLU A 196 1.66 11.66 8.12
N PHE A 197 0.45 12.01 8.55
CA PHE A 197 -0.77 11.54 7.91
C PHE A 197 -1.50 12.64 7.15
N ALA A 198 -2.35 12.21 6.23
CA ALA A 198 -3.33 13.07 5.61
C ALA A 198 -4.56 12.30 5.16
N VAL A 199 -5.66 13.03 5.01
CA VAL A 199 -6.95 12.50 4.57
C VAL A 199 -7.55 13.45 3.56
N LEU A 200 -8.05 12.90 2.46
CA LEU A 200 -8.78 13.63 1.43
C LEU A 200 -10.10 12.89 1.16
N VAL A 201 -11.22 13.60 1.26
CA VAL A 201 -12.56 13.07 1.01
C VAL A 201 -13.30 14.06 0.13
N ARG A 202 -14.05 13.57 -0.87
CA ARG A 202 -14.85 14.44 -1.72
C ARG A 202 -15.85 15.25 -0.91
N SER A 203 -16.04 16.50 -1.30
CA SER A 203 -16.93 17.44 -0.61
C SER A 203 -18.39 16.98 -0.54
N ASP A 204 -18.89 16.31 -1.57
CA ASP A 204 -20.26 15.76 -1.63
C ASP A 204 -20.49 14.56 -0.71
N LEU A 205 -19.42 13.93 -0.23
CA LEU A 205 -19.45 12.78 0.69
C LEU A 205 -19.00 13.13 2.12
N LYS A 206 -18.79 14.43 2.39
CA LYS A 206 -18.55 14.92 3.75
C LYS A 206 -19.78 14.66 4.62
N LYS A 207 -19.56 14.53 5.93
CA LYS A 207 -20.58 14.24 6.96
C LYS A 207 -21.19 12.82 6.91
N LEU A 208 -20.74 11.95 6.01
CA LEU A 208 -21.12 10.53 5.99
C LEU A 208 -20.27 9.63 6.90
N GLY A 209 -19.37 10.22 7.69
CA GLY A 209 -18.45 9.48 8.57
C GLY A 209 -17.15 9.02 7.89
N LEU A 210 -17.05 9.09 6.55
CA LEU A 210 -15.94 8.54 5.78
C LEU A 210 -14.55 9.03 6.25
N GLY A 211 -14.36 10.34 6.43
CA GLY A 211 -13.07 10.88 6.88
C GLY A 211 -12.65 10.39 8.27
N ARG A 212 -13.64 10.18 9.16
CA ARG A 212 -13.40 9.60 10.48
C ARG A 212 -12.96 8.15 10.37
N MET A 213 -13.69 7.36 9.62
CA MET A 213 -13.43 5.92 9.46
C MET A 213 -12.07 5.67 8.78
N LEU A 214 -11.70 6.50 7.79
CA LEU A 214 -10.39 6.45 7.15
C LEU A 214 -9.27 6.77 8.15
N LEU A 215 -9.45 7.80 8.96
CA LEU A 215 -8.44 8.19 9.94
C LEU A 215 -8.34 7.17 11.09
N GLU A 216 -9.46 6.60 11.55
CA GLU A 216 -9.47 5.48 12.51
C GLU A 216 -8.68 4.28 11.96
N LYS A 217 -8.94 3.88 10.71
CA LYS A 217 -8.17 2.82 10.04
C LYS A 217 -6.68 3.13 9.97
N MET A 218 -6.32 4.37 9.70
CA MET A 218 -4.92 4.79 9.66
C MET A 218 -4.26 4.73 11.04
N ILE A 219 -4.97 5.13 12.10
CA ILE A 219 -4.49 5.04 13.48
C ILE A 219 -4.27 3.58 13.88
N ASP A 220 -5.21 2.69 13.53
CA ASP A 220 -5.09 1.26 13.83
C ASP A 220 -3.91 0.63 13.08
N TYR A 221 -3.74 0.98 11.80
CA TYR A 221 -2.56 0.61 11.02
C TYR A 221 -1.26 1.07 11.70
N ALA A 222 -1.20 2.35 12.09
CA ALA A 222 0.00 2.94 12.68
C ALA A 222 0.39 2.29 14.01
N ARG A 223 -0.60 1.98 14.86
CA ARG A 223 -0.39 1.21 16.11
C ARG A 223 0.15 -0.18 15.83
N ALA A 224 -0.45 -0.90 14.88
CA ALA A 224 -0.02 -2.25 14.52
C ALA A 224 1.40 -2.28 13.93
N HIS A 225 1.83 -1.19 13.28
CA HIS A 225 3.19 -1.02 12.74
C HIS A 225 4.19 -0.48 13.77
N GLY A 226 3.78 -0.27 15.02
CA GLY A 226 4.67 0.17 16.09
C GLY A 226 5.09 1.65 16.01
N LEU A 227 4.39 2.46 15.22
CA LEU A 227 4.61 3.91 15.20
C LEU A 227 4.27 4.50 16.57
N GLN A 228 5.06 5.45 17.04
CA GLN A 228 4.89 6.08 18.35
C GLN A 228 4.04 7.33 18.27
N ARG A 229 3.97 7.98 17.10
CA ARG A 229 3.23 9.23 16.93
C ARG A 229 2.75 9.44 15.51
N LEU A 230 1.53 9.96 15.38
CA LEU A 230 1.01 10.50 14.13
C LEU A 230 0.96 12.01 14.19
N THR A 231 1.45 12.68 13.16
CA THR A 231 1.44 14.13 13.03
C THR A 231 0.77 14.57 11.72
N ALA A 232 0.19 15.77 11.71
CA ALA A 232 -0.26 16.41 10.49
C ALA A 232 -0.31 17.92 10.67
N ILE A 233 -0.27 18.63 9.55
CA ILE A 233 -0.49 20.07 9.52
C ILE A 233 -1.75 20.34 8.70
N THR A 234 -2.59 21.25 9.17
CA THR A 234 -3.74 21.76 8.40
C THR A 234 -3.87 23.27 8.54
N MET A 235 -4.75 23.89 7.76
CA MET A 235 -5.02 25.32 7.88
C MET A 235 -6.05 25.61 8.98
N PRO A 236 -5.97 26.78 9.66
CA PRO A 236 -6.96 27.19 10.66
C PRO A 236 -8.41 27.19 10.17
N ASN A 237 -8.62 27.39 8.87
CA ASN A 237 -9.95 27.41 8.26
C ASN A 237 -10.54 26.01 8.04
N ASN A 238 -9.75 24.94 8.11
CA ASN A 238 -10.22 23.56 7.98
C ASN A 238 -10.86 23.05 9.28
N ARG A 239 -11.97 23.69 9.67
CA ARG A 239 -12.73 23.36 10.89
C ARG A 239 -13.18 21.91 10.95
N GLY A 240 -13.44 21.30 9.78
CA GLY A 240 -13.81 19.90 9.66
C GLY A 240 -12.71 18.98 10.15
N MET A 241 -11.47 19.18 9.67
CA MET A 241 -10.31 18.39 10.11
C MET A 241 -9.97 18.64 11.58
N ILE A 242 -9.98 19.90 12.04
CA ILE A 242 -9.70 20.25 13.44
C ILE A 242 -10.69 19.55 14.39
N THR A 243 -11.98 19.59 14.06
CA THR A 243 -13.03 18.92 14.84
C THR A 243 -12.85 17.39 14.82
N LEU A 244 -12.48 16.84 13.67
CA LEU A 244 -12.25 15.40 13.52
C LEU A 244 -11.05 14.94 14.37
N ALA A 245 -9.93 15.65 14.27
CA ALA A 245 -8.71 15.37 15.00
C ALA A 245 -8.96 15.40 16.52
N HIS A 246 -9.64 16.44 17.01
CA HIS A 246 -10.01 16.53 18.42
C HIS A 246 -10.88 15.35 18.88
N LYS A 247 -11.84 14.89 18.05
CA LYS A 247 -12.69 13.73 18.39
C LYS A 247 -11.93 12.41 18.45
N LEU A 248 -10.82 12.30 17.72
CA LEU A 248 -9.96 11.12 17.69
C LEU A 248 -8.78 11.21 18.66
N GLY A 249 -8.76 12.22 19.54
CA GLY A 249 -7.77 12.35 20.60
C GLY A 249 -6.46 13.02 20.18
N PHE A 250 -6.40 13.66 19.02
CA PHE A 250 -5.23 14.46 18.65
C PHE A 250 -5.15 15.72 19.51
N THR A 251 -3.94 16.04 19.95
CA THR A 251 -3.57 17.36 20.42
C THR A 251 -3.60 18.32 19.23
N VAL A 252 -4.23 19.47 19.43
CA VAL A 252 -4.38 20.51 18.41
C VAL A 252 -3.67 21.77 18.89
N ASP A 253 -2.62 22.17 18.18
CA ASP A 253 -1.88 23.41 18.44
C ASP A 253 -2.11 24.41 17.30
N ILE A 254 -2.71 25.55 17.61
CA ILE A 254 -3.07 26.58 16.62
C ILE A 254 -1.98 27.64 16.58
N GLN A 255 -1.15 27.60 15.55
CA GLN A 255 -0.04 28.51 15.35
C GLN A 255 -0.45 29.63 14.40
N LEU A 256 -1.18 30.62 14.96
CA LEU A 256 -1.75 31.74 14.20
C LEU A 256 -0.71 32.57 13.43
N GLN A 257 0.52 32.66 13.94
CA GLN A 257 1.61 33.42 13.31
C GLN A 257 2.09 32.76 12.02
N ASP A 258 2.10 31.42 11.99
CA ASP A 258 2.55 30.61 10.85
C ASP A 258 1.40 30.23 9.91
N GLY A 259 0.17 30.60 10.25
CA GLY A 259 -1.02 30.32 9.43
C GLY A 259 -1.40 28.84 9.37
N ILE A 260 -0.95 28.04 10.35
CA ILE A 260 -1.15 26.58 10.38
C ILE A 260 -1.72 26.10 11.72
N VAL A 261 -2.21 24.87 11.71
CA VAL A 261 -2.64 24.11 12.88
C VAL A 261 -1.91 22.78 12.86
N ALA A 262 -1.09 22.53 13.88
CA ALA A 262 -0.40 21.27 14.08
C ALA A 262 -1.30 20.29 14.84
N LEU A 263 -1.36 19.06 14.34
CA LEU A 263 -2.12 17.95 14.91
C LEU A 263 -1.13 16.86 15.31
N ALA A 264 -1.24 16.35 16.53
CA ALA A 264 -0.39 15.26 17.00
C ALA A 264 -1.16 14.25 17.85
N LEU A 265 -0.97 12.97 17.59
CA LEU A 265 -1.51 11.88 18.39
C LEU A 265 -0.36 10.97 18.82
N ALA A 266 -0.15 10.84 20.12
CA ALA A 266 0.73 9.81 20.66
C ALA A 266 0.03 8.45 20.56
N LEU A 267 0.72 7.47 20.01
CA LEU A 267 0.26 6.10 19.90
C LEU A 267 0.91 5.31 21.02
N GLU A 268 0.13 4.95 22.04
CA GLU A 268 0.61 3.96 23.00
C GLU A 268 0.79 2.62 22.26
N PRO A 269 1.90 1.90 22.49
CA PRO A 269 2.07 0.58 21.91
C PRO A 269 0.95 -0.32 22.44
N SER A 270 0.09 -0.81 21.56
CA SER A 270 -0.91 -1.81 21.94
C SER A 270 -0.17 -3.03 22.49
N THR A 271 -0.55 -3.50 23.68
CA THR A 271 0.05 -4.71 24.30
C THR A 271 -0.22 -5.97 23.46
N GLU A 272 -1.18 -5.89 22.53
CA GLU A 272 -1.29 -6.77 21.37
C GLU A 272 -0.42 -6.21 20.23
N SER A 273 0.91 -6.26 20.41
CA SER A 273 1.89 -5.85 19.41
C SER A 273 2.57 -7.08 18.86
N ILE A 274 2.49 -7.22 17.54
CA ILE A 274 3.48 -7.98 16.76
C ILE A 274 4.84 -7.34 17.06
N ALA A 275 5.85 -8.18 17.31
CA ALA A 275 7.11 -7.80 17.94
C ALA A 275 7.81 -6.60 17.26
N PRO A 276 8.50 -5.74 18.05
CA PRO A 276 9.24 -4.59 17.52
C PRO A 276 10.39 -5.04 16.60
N ILE A 277 10.63 -4.25 15.56
CA ILE A 277 11.64 -4.46 14.53
C ILE A 277 13.01 -4.09 15.12
N ALA A 278 13.86 -5.09 15.35
CA ALA A 278 15.23 -4.88 15.79
C ALA A 278 16.05 -4.19 14.68
N GLY A 279 16.57 -3.00 14.99
CA GLY A 279 17.39 -2.20 14.10
C GLY A 279 18.66 -2.93 13.65
N LYS A 280 19.01 -2.74 12.37
CA LYS A 280 20.32 -3.11 11.84
C LYS A 280 21.32 -2.00 12.15
N ASP A 281 22.45 -2.41 12.73
CA ASP A 281 23.66 -1.63 12.91
C ASP A 281 24.04 -0.83 11.65
N SER A 282 24.23 0.48 11.85
CA SER A 282 24.80 1.38 10.85
C SER A 282 26.33 1.27 10.83
N PRO A 283 26.98 1.03 9.68
CA PRO A 283 28.40 1.32 9.54
C PRO A 283 28.60 2.76 9.03
N GLY A 284 29.34 3.55 9.80
CA GLY A 284 30.25 4.55 9.24
C GLY A 284 29.70 5.94 8.93
N LYS A 285 29.96 6.87 9.85
CA LYS A 285 29.93 8.34 9.65
C LYS A 285 30.61 8.76 8.35
N LEU A 286 29.90 9.48 7.49
CA LEU A 286 30.49 10.43 6.54
C LEU A 286 29.80 11.79 6.72
N LYS A 287 30.56 12.70 7.35
CA LYS A 287 30.22 14.11 7.49
C LYS A 287 30.23 14.76 6.11
N HIS A 288 29.16 15.43 5.71
CA HIS A 288 29.30 16.57 4.80
C HIS A 288 28.48 17.76 5.28
N ALA A 289 29.20 18.87 5.32
CA ALA A 289 28.88 20.10 6.00
C ALA A 289 27.86 20.95 5.25
N HIS A 290 27.06 21.66 6.05
CA HIS A 290 26.58 23.02 5.83
C HIS A 290 27.32 23.79 4.72
N LYS A 291 26.53 24.35 3.78
CA LYS A 291 26.81 25.68 3.27
C LYS A 291 25.52 26.41 2.91
N GLN A 292 25.27 27.45 3.69
CA GLN A 292 24.38 28.57 3.40
C GLN A 292 24.89 29.39 2.20
N GLN A 293 24.00 30.29 1.75
CA GLN A 293 24.19 31.45 0.86
C GLN A 293 24.07 31.10 -0.64
N LYS A 294 23.25 31.78 -1.44
CA LYS A 294 22.74 33.15 -1.38
C LYS A 294 21.48 33.26 -2.23
#